data_AF-A0A2J8STJ3-F1
#
_entry.id   AF-A0A2J8STJ3-F1
#
_cell.length_a   1.000
_cell.length_b   1.000
_cell.length_c   1.000
_cell.angle_alpha   90.00
_cell.angle_beta   90.00
_cell.angle_gamma   90.00
#
_symmetry.space_group_name_H-M   'P 1'
#
loop_
_entity.id
_entity.type
_entity.pdbx_description
1 polymer ?
#
loop_
_entity_poly.entity_id
_entity_poly.type
_entity_poly.pdbx_seq_one_letter_code
_entity_poly.pdbx_strand_id
1 'polypeptide(L)'
;MKMLLLLHWLGVFLSCSGHIQDEHPQYHSPPDVVIPVRITGTTRGVKPPGWLSYILPFGGQKHIIHIKVKKFLFSKHLPVFTYTDQGAIL
;
A
#
# COMPACT_ATOMS: atom_id res chain seq x y z
N MET A 1 -40.10 -20.10 -8.73
CA MET A 1 -39.31 -20.58 -7.57
C MET A 1 -37.86 -20.08 -7.56
N LYS A 2 -37.18 -19.99 -8.72
CA LYS A 2 -35.76 -19.59 -8.83
C LYS A 2 -35.45 -18.13 -8.42
N MET A 3 -36.38 -17.20 -8.67
CA MET A 3 -36.27 -15.78 -8.27
C MET A 3 -36.30 -15.55 -6.75
N LEU A 4 -37.15 -16.29 -6.02
CA LEU A 4 -37.23 -16.21 -4.56
C LEU A 4 -35.94 -16.71 -3.91
N LEU A 5 -35.33 -17.75 -4.49
CA LEU A 5 -34.06 -18.31 -4.06
C LEU A 5 -32.90 -17.32 -4.27
N LEU A 6 -32.90 -16.61 -5.40
CA LEU A 6 -31.92 -15.54 -5.69
C LEU A 6 -32.05 -14.37 -4.72
N LEU A 7 -33.29 -13.94 -4.42
CA LEU A 7 -33.54 -12.83 -3.49
C LEU A 7 -33.12 -13.19 -2.06
N HIS A 8 -33.35 -14.45 -1.67
CA HIS A 8 -32.90 -14.96 -0.37
C HIS A 8 -31.38 -15.01 -0.27
N TRP A 9 -30.71 -15.47 -1.33
CA TRP A 9 -29.24 -15.47 -1.42
C TRP A 9 -28.70 -14.05 -1.34
N LEU A 10 -29.27 -13.11 -2.08
CA LEU A 10 -28.86 -11.69 -2.03
C LEU A 10 -29.02 -11.10 -0.62
N GLY A 11 -30.12 -11.40 0.06
CA GLY A 11 -30.36 -10.97 1.45
C GLY A 11 -29.28 -11.46 2.41
N VAL A 12 -28.91 -12.75 2.34
CA VAL A 12 -27.85 -13.34 3.17
C VAL A 12 -26.48 -12.68 2.90
N PHE A 13 -26.16 -12.40 1.64
CA PHE A 13 -24.92 -11.71 1.27
C PHE A 13 -24.87 -10.28 1.82
N LEU A 14 -25.99 -9.55 1.73
CA LEU A 14 -26.08 -8.19 2.25
C LEU A 14 -26.01 -8.16 3.78
N SER A 15 -26.61 -9.14 4.47
CA SER A 15 -26.50 -9.28 5.93
C SER A 15 -25.07 -9.53 6.39
N CYS A 16 -24.28 -10.32 5.65
CA CYS A 16 -22.85 -10.50 5.93
C CYS A 16 -21.99 -9.25 5.62
N SER A 17 -22.46 -8.35 4.75
CA SER A 17 -21.70 -7.14 4.40
C SER A 17 -21.78 -6.04 5.47
N GLY A 18 -22.70 -6.16 6.42
CA GLY A 18 -22.99 -5.14 7.44
C GLY A 18 -22.10 -5.14 8.67
N HIS A 19 -21.05 -5.97 8.74
CA HIS A 19 -20.13 -5.99 9.87
C HIS A 19 -18.68 -5.87 9.44
N ILE A 20 -18.37 -4.79 8.73
CA ILE A 20 -17.08 -4.13 8.97
C ILE A 20 -17.32 -3.30 10.22
N GLN A 21 -17.10 -3.91 11.38
CA GLN A 21 -16.88 -3.13 12.59
C GLN A 21 -15.72 -2.22 12.23
N ASP A 22 -15.99 -0.91 12.11
CA ASP A 22 -14.98 0.12 12.24
C ASP A 22 -14.42 -0.01 13.67
N GLU A 23 -13.68 -1.09 13.92
CA GLU A 23 -12.62 -1.13 14.91
C GLU A 23 -11.68 -0.03 14.44
N HIS A 24 -12.01 1.21 14.84
CA HIS A 24 -11.08 2.32 14.83
C HIS A 24 -9.84 1.74 15.51
N PRO A 25 -8.75 1.45 14.78
CA PRO A 25 -7.54 1.07 15.45
C PRO A 25 -7.20 2.28 16.30
N GLN A 26 -7.33 2.16 17.62
CA GLN A 26 -6.91 3.21 18.53
C GLN A 26 -5.40 3.26 18.44
N TYR A 27 -4.90 3.95 17.41
CA TYR A 27 -3.52 4.32 17.28
C TYR A 27 -3.24 5.31 18.40
N HIS A 28 -2.92 4.79 19.59
CA HIS A 28 -2.51 5.56 20.76
C HIS A 28 -1.14 6.23 20.59
N SER A 29 -0.48 6.00 19.44
CA SER A 29 0.78 6.62 19.06
C SER A 29 0.50 7.69 18.02
N PRO A 30 1.13 8.88 18.10
CA PRO A 30 1.19 9.80 16.97
C PRO A 30 1.61 9.05 15.71
N PRO A 31 1.08 9.42 14.53
CA PRO A 31 1.51 8.79 13.28
C PRO A 31 3.02 9.02 13.11
N ASP A 32 3.82 7.96 13.24
CA ASP A 32 5.24 8.01 12.95
C ASP A 32 5.41 8.23 11.44
N VAL A 33 5.65 9.49 11.07
CA VAL A 33 5.91 9.87 9.68
C VAL A 33 7.35 9.46 9.35
N VAL A 34 7.50 8.37 8.61
CA VAL A 34 8.80 7.86 8.16
C VAL A 34 8.99 8.17 6.69
N ILE A 35 10.15 8.74 6.33
CA ILE A 35 10.52 8.93 4.92
C ILE A 35 11.20 7.65 4.44
N PRO A 36 10.59 6.90 3.49
CA PRO A 36 11.17 5.67 3.00
C PRO A 36 12.47 5.96 2.24
N VAL A 37 13.57 5.33 2.66
CA VAL A 37 14.89 5.52 2.03
C VAL A 37 15.08 4.48 0.94
N ARG A 38 15.31 4.92 -0.31
CA ARG A 38 15.54 4.01 -1.43
C ARG A 38 16.88 3.29 -1.27
N ILE A 39 16.85 1.97 -1.34
CA ILE A 39 18.07 1.15 -1.37
C ILE A 39 18.58 1.11 -2.81
N THR A 40 19.39 2.09 -3.16
CA THR A 40 20.13 2.14 -4.43
C THR A 40 21.47 1.38 -4.25
N GLY A 41 21.39 0.09 -3.91
CA GLY A 41 22.55 -0.72 -3.53
C GLY A 41 22.74 -1.93 -4.44
N THR A 42 23.85 -1.90 -5.19
CA THR A 42 24.83 -2.94 -5.57
C THR A 42 24.56 -4.41 -5.18
N THR A 43 23.35 -4.93 -5.34
CA THR A 43 23.16 -6.39 -5.32
C THR A 43 23.78 -6.94 -6.59
N ARG A 44 24.78 -7.81 -6.46
CA ARG A 44 25.48 -8.58 -7.52
C ARG A 44 24.56 -9.49 -8.36
N GLY A 45 23.26 -9.23 -8.35
CA GLY A 45 22.23 -9.89 -9.14
C GLY A 45 21.43 -8.83 -9.86
N VAL A 46 21.19 -9.06 -11.15
CA VAL A 46 20.33 -8.23 -11.99
C VAL A 46 18.98 -8.10 -11.28
N LYS A 47 18.68 -6.93 -10.69
CA LYS A 47 17.35 -6.67 -10.15
C LYS A 47 16.38 -6.74 -11.33
N PRO A 48 15.30 -7.53 -11.25
CA PRO A 48 14.36 -7.59 -12.35
C PRO A 48 13.79 -6.18 -12.60
N PRO A 49 13.55 -5.80 -13.87
CA PRO A 49 13.12 -4.45 -14.22
C PRO A 49 11.85 -4.08 -13.46
N GLY A 50 11.87 -2.91 -12.82
CA GLY A 50 10.72 -2.37 -12.07
C GLY A 50 10.62 -2.79 -10.60
N TRP A 51 11.58 -3.53 -10.03
CA TRP A 51 11.62 -3.78 -8.58
C TRP A 51 12.45 -2.72 -7.84
N LEU A 52 11.85 -2.13 -6.81
CA LEU A 52 12.46 -1.16 -5.91
C LEU A 52 12.42 -1.73 -4.48
N SER A 53 13.41 -1.36 -3.67
CA SER A 53 13.48 -1.72 -2.26
C SER A 53 13.65 -0.45 -1.43
N TYR A 54 12.87 -0.34 -0.36
CA TYR A 54 12.92 0.80 0.56
C TYR A 54 13.19 0.32 1.98
N ILE A 55 13.98 1.09 2.73
CA ILE A 55 14.13 0.93 4.18
C ILE A 55 13.18 1.91 4.85
N LEU A 56 12.34 1.37 5.72
CA LEU A 56 11.43 2.13 6.57
C LEU A 56 11.89 1.94 8.02
N PRO A 57 12.56 2.94 8.61
CA PRO A 57 12.85 2.94 10.04
C PRO A 57 11.56 3.28 10.81
N PHE A 58 10.91 2.30 11.43
CA PHE A 58 9.66 2.46 12.18
C PHE A 58 9.76 1.74 13.52
N GLY A 59 9.32 2.38 14.62
CA GLY A 59 9.33 1.77 15.95
C GLY A 59 10.72 1.32 16.44
N GLY A 60 11.79 2.03 16.04
CA GLY A 60 13.18 1.67 16.37
C GLY A 60 13.76 0.50 15.57
N GLN A 61 13.01 -0.08 14.63
CA GLN A 61 13.45 -1.18 13.77
C GLN A 61 13.47 -0.77 12.29
N LYS A 62 14.42 -1.32 11.53
CA LYS A 62 14.54 -1.07 10.09
C LYS A 62 13.79 -2.17 9.34
N HIS A 63 12.70 -1.81 8.68
CA HIS A 63 11.92 -2.73 7.85
C HIS A 63 12.30 -2.54 6.38
N ILE A 64 12.41 -3.63 5.62
CA ILE A 64 12.69 -3.58 4.18
C ILE A 64 11.42 -3.95 3.42
N ILE A 65 10.96 -3.05 2.56
CA ILE A 65 9.80 -3.29 1.70
C ILE A 65 10.27 -3.41 0.26
N HIS A 66 9.86 -4.48 -0.41
CA HIS A 66 10.09 -4.69 -1.84
C HIS A 66 8.83 -4.32 -2.61
N ILE A 67 8.94 -3.35 -3.52
CA ILE A 67 7.83 -2.79 -4.28
C ILE A 67 8.10 -3.04 -5.76
N LYS A 68 7.09 -3.54 -6.48
CA LYS A 68 7.12 -3.60 -7.94
C LYS A 68 6.38 -2.41 -8.52
N VAL A 69 7.08 -1.57 -9.28
CA VAL A 69 6.51 -0.40 -9.93
C VAL A 69 5.52 -0.85 -11.01
N LYS A 70 4.22 -0.64 -10.77
CA LYS A 70 3.18 -0.84 -11.78
C LYS A 70 2.88 0.48 -12.47
N LYS A 71 3.60 0.78 -13.54
CA LYS A 71 3.43 2.01 -14.34
C LYS A 71 1.99 2.25 -14.80
N PHE A 72 1.23 1.18 -15.08
CA PHE A 72 -0.15 1.27 -15.55
C PHE A 72 -1.20 1.53 -14.47
N LEU A 73 -0.84 1.40 -13.19
CA LEU A 73 -1.76 1.67 -12.07
C LEU A 73 -1.62 3.08 -11.51
N PHE A 74 -0.70 3.90 -12.03
CA PHE A 74 -0.65 5.30 -11.66
C PHE A 74 -1.81 6.02 -12.34
N SER A 75 -2.81 6.39 -11.53
CA SER A 75 -3.85 7.30 -11.98
C SER A 75 -3.20 8.62 -12.37
N LYS A 76 -3.57 9.17 -13.54
CA LYS A 76 -3.10 10.49 -13.99
C LYS A 76 -3.42 11.61 -13.00
N HIS A 77 -4.43 11.39 -12.15
CA HIS A 77 -4.91 12.34 -11.15
C HIS A 77 -4.23 12.18 -9.79
N LEU A 78 -3.29 11.23 -9.64
CA LEU A 78 -2.51 11.08 -8.43
C LEU A 78 -1.17 11.79 -8.62
N PRO A 79 -0.98 13.01 -8.07
CA PRO A 79 0.30 13.69 -8.16
C PRO A 79 1.34 12.91 -7.33
N VAL A 80 2.40 12.44 -7.98
CA VAL A 80 3.53 11.76 -7.33
C VAL A 80 4.78 12.56 -7.65
N PHE A 81 5.48 13.03 -6.61
CA PHE A 81 6.72 13.78 -6.74
C PHE A 81 7.89 12.90 -6.37
N THR A 82 8.94 12.88 -7.19
CA THR A 82 10.20 12.24 -6.85
C THR A 82 11.20 13.32 -6.48
N TYR A 83 11.68 13.30 -5.24
CA TYR A 83 12.73 14.20 -4.78
C TYR A 83 14.09 13.55 -5.00
N THR A 84 15.03 14.33 -5.52
CA THR A 84 16.45 13.97 -5.56
C THR A 84 17.08 14.14 -4.18
N ASP A 85 18.27 13.59 -3.98
CA ASP A 85 19.03 13.73 -2.73
C ASP A 85 19.36 15.21 -2.40
N GLN A 86 19.30 16.10 -3.40
CA GLN A 86 19.50 17.54 -3.26
C GLN A 86 18.17 18.32 -3.07
N GLY A 87 17.04 17.63 -2.93
CA GLY A 87 15.72 18.23 -2.72
C GLY A 87 15.03 18.77 -3.98
N ALA A 88 15.62 18.61 -5.17
CA ALA A 88 14.97 18.99 -6.43
C ALA A 88 13.91 17.97 -6.85
N ILE A 89 12.82 18.44 -7.44
CA ILE A 89 11.73 17.63 -8.01
C ILE A 89 12.11 17.23 -9.44
N LEU A 90 11.99 15.93 -9.77
CA LEU A 90 12.14 15.37 -11.12
C LEU A 90 10.81 15.29 -11.88
#